data_AF-A0AA88UCI4-F1
#
_entry.id   AF-A0AA88UCI4-F1
#
_cell.length_a   1.000
_cell.length_b   1.000
_cell.length_c   1.000
_cell.angle_alpha   90.00
_cell.angle_beta   90.00
_cell.angle_gamma   90.00
#
_symmetry.space_group_name_H-M   'P 1'
#
loop_
_entity.id
_entity.type
_entity.pdbx_description
1 polymer ?
#
loop_
_entity_poly.entity_id
_entity_poly.type
_entity_poly.pdbx_seq_one_letter_code
_entity_poly.pdbx_strand_id
1 'polypeptide(L)'
;MRGVRGKKECQYWLLKTEPGEWSWEDQAANGGLSRWDGVKNKQAQKHLKSMRAGDLCFFYHSGARSRRVVGVVSVVRTWYVGDGDGGGVVDVKAVGEMKRPVDLKEMKGDGGLKGFVLFRQPRLSVVPVPEDVWDRIFEMGGGLEGASDDGDEEGVFKAIGERAFTKAFWLHRCSDGRAPPSMRTLGLSPSLSFALNRSWRKASSVRAFSSDHTNQSRGGLPRFYSEVLPPSKGCSVRVQGDEFWHMTKVLRLSTNDRVELFNGKGGLIEGCIQRIDRNGLDFVALEDPNVVRPHTMQWHVFAGFGTLKGGRADWLVEKCTELGANSVTPLLTERSPSISENRVDRLQRVIQAAAKQSQRLHEMTLNPPLKFGGLLPIVAQSKLSFVAVAEATPVISALASSKKETSGLIIIGPEGDFTGKEVSAMLQAGVTAVGLGPNRLRVETATIALLATLMLWSDSQQP
;
A
#
# COMPACT_ATOMS: atom_id res chain seq x y z
N MET A 1 -48.73 -29.71 -12.74
CA MET A 1 -47.29 -29.67 -13.08
C MET A 1 -46.55 -28.84 -12.03
N ARG A 2 -45.36 -29.24 -11.57
CA ARG A 2 -44.49 -28.43 -10.71
C ARG A 2 -43.31 -27.93 -11.54
N GLY A 3 -43.00 -26.63 -11.49
CA GLY A 3 -41.95 -26.03 -12.31
C GLY A 3 -40.54 -26.45 -11.87
N VAL A 4 -39.68 -26.74 -12.84
CA VAL A 4 -38.25 -27.02 -12.60
C VAL A 4 -37.56 -25.71 -12.21
N ARG A 5 -37.01 -25.64 -10.99
CA ARG A 5 -36.12 -24.56 -10.59
C ARG A 5 -34.74 -24.81 -11.21
N GLY A 6 -34.37 -24.02 -12.22
CA GLY A 6 -33.04 -24.09 -12.82
C GLY A 6 -31.95 -23.78 -11.78
N LYS A 7 -31.03 -24.73 -11.58
CA LYS A 7 -29.85 -24.55 -10.72
C LYS A 7 -28.97 -23.48 -11.38
N LYS A 8 -28.67 -22.37 -10.69
CA LYS A 8 -27.78 -21.33 -11.23
C LYS A 8 -26.37 -21.90 -11.37
N GLU A 9 -25.81 -21.84 -12.57
CA GLU A 9 -24.43 -22.26 -12.81
C GLU A 9 -23.46 -21.15 -12.39
N CYS A 10 -22.42 -21.52 -11.64
CA CYS A 10 -21.27 -20.68 -11.33
C CYS A 10 -20.50 -20.38 -12.62
N GLN A 11 -19.75 -19.28 -12.69
CA GLN A 11 -18.74 -19.09 -13.73
C GLN A 11 -17.35 -19.00 -13.12
N TYR A 12 -16.39 -19.51 -13.87
CA TYR A 12 -15.00 -19.55 -13.49
C TYR A 12 -14.22 -18.49 -14.27
N TRP A 13 -13.33 -17.79 -13.56
CA TRP A 13 -12.53 -16.70 -14.09
C TRP A 13 -11.09 -16.78 -13.59
N LEU A 14 -10.21 -16.00 -14.21
CA LEU A 14 -8.84 -15.81 -13.76
C LEU A 14 -8.54 -14.31 -13.75
N LEU A 15 -8.13 -13.82 -12.58
CA LEU A 15 -7.86 -12.43 -12.26
C LEU A 15 -6.34 -12.23 -12.11
N LYS A 16 -5.76 -11.35 -12.93
CA LYS A 16 -4.32 -11.06 -12.91
C LYS A 16 -3.99 -9.78 -12.18
N THR A 17 -2.97 -9.84 -11.34
CA THR A 17 -2.29 -8.71 -10.70
C THR A 17 -0.80 -9.04 -10.56
N GLU A 18 0.10 -8.06 -10.65
CA GLU A 18 1.51 -8.33 -10.33
C GLU A 18 1.72 -8.35 -8.80
N PRO A 19 2.56 -9.22 -8.22
CA PRO A 19 2.78 -9.27 -6.76
C PRO A 19 3.27 -7.94 -6.14
N GLY A 20 3.84 -7.05 -6.96
CA GLY A 20 4.21 -5.69 -6.55
C GLY A 20 3.03 -4.73 -6.43
N GLU A 21 1.90 -5.01 -7.10
CA GLU A 21 0.65 -4.24 -7.03
C GLU A 21 -0.24 -4.80 -5.91
N TRP A 22 -0.58 -6.10 -5.98
CA TRP A 22 -1.43 -6.77 -4.99
C TRP A 22 -1.03 -8.25 -4.87
N SER A 23 -0.42 -8.61 -3.74
CA SER A 23 0.00 -9.99 -3.47
C SER A 23 -1.15 -10.85 -2.92
N TRP A 24 -0.96 -12.17 -2.83
CA TRP A 24 -1.97 -13.01 -2.16
C TRP A 24 -1.92 -12.79 -0.64
N GLU A 25 -0.74 -12.48 -0.14
CA GLU A 25 -0.45 -12.09 1.23
C GLU A 25 -1.11 -10.75 1.60
N ASP A 26 -1.22 -9.80 0.65
CA ASP A 26 -2.03 -8.59 0.79
C ASP A 26 -3.54 -8.92 0.80
N GLN A 27 -4.02 -9.80 -0.09
CA GLN A 27 -5.42 -10.28 -0.11
C GLN A 27 -5.82 -10.90 1.23
N ALA A 28 -5.01 -11.83 1.75
CA ALA A 28 -5.26 -12.51 3.01
C ALA A 28 -5.22 -11.54 4.20
N ALA A 29 -4.25 -10.63 4.24
CA ALA A 29 -4.11 -9.64 5.30
C ALA A 29 -5.27 -8.62 5.34
N ASN A 30 -5.88 -8.30 4.20
CA ASN A 30 -7.04 -7.39 4.12
C ASN A 30 -8.38 -8.09 4.46
N GLY A 31 -8.38 -8.98 5.46
CA GLY A 31 -9.55 -9.79 5.86
C GLY A 31 -10.05 -10.74 4.76
N GLY A 32 -9.19 -11.08 3.81
CA GLY A 32 -9.54 -11.82 2.61
C GLY A 32 -10.26 -11.00 1.54
N LEU A 33 -10.62 -9.73 1.76
CA LEU A 33 -11.43 -8.91 0.84
C LEU A 33 -10.53 -8.01 -0.03
N SER A 34 -10.88 -7.80 -1.29
CA SER A 34 -10.27 -6.75 -2.12
C SER A 34 -11.24 -6.17 -3.14
N ARG A 35 -10.90 -4.97 -3.59
CA ARG A 35 -11.60 -4.21 -4.63
C ARG A 35 -10.81 -4.37 -5.93
N TRP A 36 -11.40 -5.03 -6.93
CA TRP A 36 -10.73 -5.34 -8.20
C TRP A 36 -11.04 -4.26 -9.25
N ASP A 37 -10.22 -3.20 -9.28
CA ASP A 37 -10.30 -2.11 -10.25
C ASP A 37 -9.04 -2.00 -11.14
N GLY A 38 -8.66 -0.79 -11.58
CA GLY A 38 -7.54 -0.55 -12.52
C GLY A 38 -7.72 -1.11 -13.95
N VAL A 39 -8.75 -1.91 -14.22
CA VAL A 39 -8.94 -2.62 -15.50
C VAL A 39 -9.35 -1.67 -16.64
N LYS A 40 -8.35 -1.17 -17.38
CA LYS A 40 -8.54 -0.24 -18.53
C LYS A 40 -8.85 -0.93 -19.87
N ASN A 41 -8.67 -2.25 -19.98
CA ASN A 41 -8.96 -2.99 -21.21
C ASN A 41 -10.46 -3.27 -21.37
N LYS A 42 -11.08 -2.80 -22.46
CA LYS A 42 -12.53 -2.92 -22.72
C LYS A 42 -13.07 -4.36 -22.74
N GLN A 43 -12.28 -5.35 -23.15
CA GLN A 43 -12.68 -6.77 -23.12
C GLN A 43 -12.67 -7.30 -21.69
N ALA A 44 -11.62 -7.00 -20.92
CA ALA A 44 -11.56 -7.36 -19.50
C ALA A 44 -12.67 -6.65 -18.68
N GLN A 45 -12.99 -5.39 -18.98
CA GLN A 45 -14.16 -4.70 -18.42
C GLN A 45 -15.48 -5.40 -18.77
N LYS A 46 -15.63 -5.93 -20.01
CA LYS A 46 -16.82 -6.73 -20.37
C LYS A 46 -16.89 -8.03 -19.54
N HIS A 47 -15.76 -8.66 -19.24
CA HIS A 47 -15.70 -9.83 -18.36
C HIS A 47 -16.10 -9.48 -16.92
N LEU A 48 -15.56 -8.40 -16.34
CA LEU A 48 -16.00 -7.90 -15.01
C LEU A 48 -17.51 -7.57 -14.98
N LYS A 49 -18.06 -6.97 -16.04
CA LYS A 49 -19.51 -6.73 -16.19
C LYS A 49 -20.36 -8.01 -16.29
N SER A 50 -19.76 -9.15 -16.59
CA SER A 50 -20.44 -10.44 -16.76
C SER A 50 -20.40 -11.31 -15.49
N MET A 51 -19.57 -10.94 -14.52
CA MET A 51 -19.43 -11.64 -13.23
C MET A 51 -20.67 -11.52 -12.36
N ARG A 52 -21.01 -12.60 -11.67
CA ARG A 52 -22.12 -12.71 -10.71
C ARG A 52 -21.57 -12.93 -9.30
N ALA A 53 -22.34 -12.52 -8.29
CA ALA A 53 -22.00 -12.86 -6.91
C ALA A 53 -22.02 -14.40 -6.74
N GLY A 54 -20.94 -14.95 -6.19
CA GLY A 54 -20.70 -16.40 -6.12
C GLY A 54 -19.96 -17.01 -7.32
N ASP A 55 -19.59 -16.24 -8.34
CA ASP A 55 -18.61 -16.69 -9.35
C ASP A 55 -17.22 -16.88 -8.70
N LEU A 56 -16.46 -17.87 -9.17
CA LEU A 56 -15.14 -18.23 -8.64
C LEU A 56 -14.02 -17.76 -9.57
N CYS A 57 -12.92 -17.32 -8.98
CA CYS A 57 -11.83 -16.65 -9.67
C CYS A 57 -10.48 -17.18 -9.18
N PHE A 58 -9.63 -17.68 -10.09
CA PHE A 58 -8.22 -17.91 -9.79
C PHE A 58 -7.52 -16.57 -9.60
N PHE A 59 -6.90 -16.39 -8.44
CA PHE A 59 -5.96 -15.32 -8.19
C PHE A 59 -4.63 -15.70 -8.85
N TYR A 60 -4.23 -14.94 -9.86
CA TYR A 60 -3.06 -15.23 -10.68
C TYR A 60 -2.05 -14.09 -10.60
N HIS A 61 -0.82 -14.42 -10.26
CA HIS A 61 0.30 -13.49 -10.26
C HIS A 61 0.85 -13.30 -11.68
N SER A 62 0.78 -12.07 -12.19
CA SER A 62 1.51 -11.62 -13.39
C SER A 62 2.94 -11.17 -13.06
N GLY A 63 3.66 -10.56 -14.00
CA GLY A 63 5.09 -10.28 -13.91
C GLY A 63 5.98 -11.22 -14.74
N ALA A 64 7.29 -11.06 -14.62
CA ALA A 64 8.28 -11.89 -15.33
C ALA A 64 8.70 -13.15 -14.55
N ARG A 65 8.83 -13.05 -13.22
CA ARG A 65 9.39 -14.10 -12.33
C ARG A 65 8.32 -14.91 -11.57
N SER A 66 7.05 -14.56 -11.72
CA SER A 66 5.96 -14.86 -10.76
C SER A 66 4.70 -15.47 -11.40
N ARG A 67 4.80 -16.01 -12.63
CA ARG A 67 3.65 -16.37 -13.48
C ARG A 67 2.92 -17.64 -13.02
N ARG A 68 2.01 -17.54 -12.05
CA ARG A 68 1.30 -18.70 -11.47
C ARG A 68 -0.07 -18.37 -10.91
N VAL A 69 -0.93 -19.39 -10.77
CA VAL A 69 -2.10 -19.36 -9.88
C VAL A 69 -1.62 -19.59 -8.44
N VAL A 70 -2.11 -18.79 -7.49
CA VAL A 70 -1.74 -18.88 -6.06
C VAL A 70 -2.93 -19.15 -5.12
N GLY A 71 -4.14 -18.76 -5.50
CA GLY A 71 -5.32 -18.94 -4.64
C GLY A 71 -6.63 -18.80 -5.40
N VAL A 72 -7.74 -18.97 -4.68
CA VAL A 72 -9.11 -18.80 -5.19
C VAL A 72 -9.80 -17.67 -4.42
N VAL A 73 -10.41 -16.74 -5.15
CA VAL A 73 -11.36 -15.75 -4.62
C VAL A 73 -12.75 -15.96 -5.21
N SER A 74 -13.77 -15.48 -4.53
CA SER A 74 -15.18 -15.47 -4.94
C SER A 74 -15.64 -14.03 -5.15
N VAL A 75 -16.48 -13.77 -6.15
CA VAL A 75 -17.08 -12.45 -6.35
C VAL A 75 -18.14 -12.22 -5.28
N VAL A 76 -17.95 -11.23 -4.41
CA VAL A 76 -18.91 -10.85 -3.36
C VAL A 76 -19.73 -9.61 -3.71
N ARG A 77 -19.23 -8.77 -4.64
CA ARG A 77 -20.00 -7.67 -5.23
C ARG A 77 -19.79 -7.60 -6.73
N THR A 78 -20.88 -7.63 -7.48
CA THR A 78 -20.90 -7.48 -8.94
C THR A 78 -20.56 -6.06 -9.38
N TRP A 79 -20.33 -5.88 -10.69
CA TRP A 79 -19.89 -4.62 -11.30
C TRP A 79 -20.58 -3.37 -10.74
N TYR A 80 -19.77 -2.41 -10.30
CA TYR A 80 -20.15 -1.03 -10.01
C TYR A 80 -19.14 -0.04 -10.61
N VAL A 81 -19.46 1.26 -10.62
CA VAL A 81 -18.53 2.31 -11.08
C VAL A 81 -17.71 2.79 -9.88
N GLY A 82 -16.39 2.79 -10.00
CA GLY A 82 -15.49 3.27 -8.94
C GLY A 82 -15.33 4.79 -8.95
N ASP A 83 -14.86 5.32 -7.84
CA ASP A 83 -14.73 6.76 -7.52
C ASP A 83 -13.59 7.48 -8.30
N GLY A 84 -13.10 6.87 -9.39
CA GLY A 84 -11.90 7.26 -10.14
C GLY A 84 -12.12 7.50 -11.62
N ASP A 85 -11.25 6.97 -12.48
CA ASP A 85 -11.15 7.28 -13.93
C ASP A 85 -12.28 6.71 -14.82
N GLY A 86 -13.44 6.39 -14.25
CA GLY A 86 -14.55 5.73 -14.93
C GLY A 86 -14.33 4.22 -15.17
N GLY A 87 -13.21 3.66 -14.70
CA GLY A 87 -13.06 2.23 -14.50
C GLY A 87 -14.15 1.66 -13.58
N GLY A 88 -14.65 0.48 -13.93
CA GLY A 88 -15.62 -0.24 -13.09
C GLY A 88 -15.03 -1.51 -12.48
N VAL A 89 -15.71 -1.96 -11.44
CA VAL A 89 -15.08 -2.60 -10.27
C VAL A 89 -15.94 -3.75 -9.79
N VAL A 90 -15.31 -4.83 -9.31
CA VAL A 90 -15.97 -5.90 -8.54
C VAL A 90 -15.26 -6.06 -7.21
N ASP A 91 -15.97 -6.43 -6.14
CA ASP A 91 -15.33 -6.79 -4.87
C ASP A 91 -15.25 -8.31 -4.77
N VAL A 92 -14.07 -8.83 -4.40
CA VAL A 92 -13.78 -10.27 -4.34
C VAL A 92 -13.25 -10.68 -2.97
N LYS A 93 -13.65 -11.85 -2.47
CA LYS A 93 -13.22 -12.40 -1.17
C LYS A 93 -12.53 -13.75 -1.33
N ALA A 94 -11.39 -13.92 -0.67
CA ALA A 94 -10.64 -15.17 -0.59
C ALA A 94 -11.52 -16.34 -0.13
N VAL A 95 -11.37 -17.46 -0.83
CA VAL A 95 -11.94 -18.77 -0.51
C VAL A 95 -10.85 -19.65 0.12
N GLY A 96 -9.64 -19.62 -0.43
CA GLY A 96 -8.45 -20.26 0.14
C GLY A 96 -7.21 -20.12 -0.76
N GLU A 97 -6.05 -20.39 -0.19
CA GLU A 97 -4.75 -20.47 -0.90
C GLU A 97 -4.60 -21.85 -1.55
N MET A 98 -3.93 -21.96 -2.70
CA MET A 98 -3.68 -23.28 -3.32
C MET A 98 -2.63 -24.05 -2.52
N LYS A 99 -2.87 -25.34 -2.19
CA LYS A 99 -1.87 -26.19 -1.49
C LYS A 99 -0.52 -26.22 -2.22
N ARG A 100 -0.55 -26.06 -3.55
CA ARG A 100 0.61 -25.82 -4.40
C ARG A 100 0.29 -24.78 -5.48
N PRO A 101 1.04 -23.66 -5.57
CA PRO A 101 0.90 -22.74 -6.69
C PRO A 101 1.21 -23.40 -8.05
N VAL A 102 0.41 -23.07 -9.07
CA VAL A 102 0.48 -23.72 -10.40
C VAL A 102 1.11 -22.76 -11.41
N ASP A 103 2.36 -23.01 -11.79
CA ASP A 103 3.12 -22.14 -12.71
C ASP A 103 2.64 -22.23 -14.17
N LEU A 104 2.72 -21.12 -14.90
CA LEU A 104 2.36 -21.01 -16.33
C LEU A 104 3.17 -21.95 -17.22
N LYS A 105 4.40 -22.33 -16.81
CA LYS A 105 5.20 -23.34 -17.53
C LYS A 105 4.55 -24.72 -17.45
N GLU A 106 4.00 -25.06 -16.29
CA GLU A 106 3.32 -26.33 -16.03
C GLU A 106 1.98 -26.39 -16.75
N MET A 107 1.16 -25.33 -16.62
CA MET A 107 -0.12 -25.22 -17.33
C MET A 107 0.02 -25.28 -18.86
N LYS A 108 1.17 -24.86 -19.41
CA LYS A 108 1.47 -24.99 -20.85
C LYS A 108 2.01 -26.37 -21.27
N GLY A 109 2.49 -27.17 -20.31
CA GLY A 109 2.90 -28.56 -20.54
C GLY A 109 1.72 -29.53 -20.51
N ASP A 110 0.66 -29.20 -19.78
CA ASP A 110 -0.53 -30.06 -19.69
C ASP A 110 -1.30 -30.15 -21.02
N GLY A 111 -1.67 -31.37 -21.40
CA GLY A 111 -2.32 -31.68 -22.66
C GLY A 111 -3.82 -31.30 -22.72
N GLY A 112 -4.49 -31.23 -21.57
CA GLY A 112 -5.90 -30.85 -21.45
C GLY A 112 -6.10 -29.33 -21.55
N LEU A 113 -5.15 -28.53 -21.06
CA LEU A 113 -5.22 -27.06 -21.09
C LEU A 113 -4.96 -26.45 -22.49
N LYS A 114 -4.84 -27.28 -23.55
CA LYS A 114 -4.53 -26.86 -24.92
C LYS A 114 -5.57 -25.88 -25.47
N GLY A 115 -5.14 -24.63 -25.67
CA GLY A 115 -5.95 -23.57 -26.25
C GLY A 115 -6.67 -22.69 -25.24
N PHE A 116 -6.44 -22.88 -23.93
CA PHE A 116 -6.92 -21.96 -22.89
C PHE A 116 -6.59 -20.50 -23.23
N VAL A 117 -7.57 -19.60 -23.04
CA VAL A 117 -7.52 -18.20 -23.47
C VAL A 117 -6.31 -17.46 -22.90
N LEU A 118 -5.86 -17.81 -21.69
CA LEU A 118 -4.63 -17.30 -21.06
C LEU A 118 -3.40 -17.39 -21.97
N PHE A 119 -3.26 -18.47 -22.74
CA PHE A 119 -2.09 -18.70 -23.59
C PHE A 119 -2.17 -17.93 -24.91
N ARG A 120 -3.40 -17.77 -25.44
CA ARG A 120 -3.68 -17.02 -26.68
C ARG A 120 -3.68 -15.50 -26.46
N GLN A 121 -4.11 -15.03 -25.28
CA GLN A 121 -4.27 -13.62 -24.93
C GLN A 121 -3.54 -13.29 -23.61
N PRO A 122 -2.20 -13.42 -23.54
CA PRO A 122 -1.45 -13.28 -22.29
C PRO A 122 -1.57 -11.89 -21.64
N ARG A 123 -1.79 -10.84 -22.45
CA ARG A 123 -1.98 -9.44 -21.99
C ARG A 123 -3.37 -9.12 -21.42
N LEU A 124 -4.34 -10.03 -21.49
CA LEU A 124 -5.68 -9.81 -20.95
C LEU A 124 -5.70 -10.06 -19.43
N SER A 125 -6.09 -9.06 -18.63
CA SER A 125 -6.03 -9.13 -17.15
C SER A 125 -7.17 -9.91 -16.49
N VAL A 126 -8.32 -10.02 -17.15
CA VAL A 126 -9.49 -10.78 -16.67
C VAL A 126 -9.86 -11.79 -17.75
N VAL A 127 -9.73 -13.08 -17.46
CA VAL A 127 -9.83 -14.16 -18.45
C VAL A 127 -10.96 -15.12 -18.03
N PRO A 128 -11.89 -15.50 -18.92
CA PRO A 128 -12.86 -16.56 -18.62
C PRO A 128 -12.18 -17.92 -18.59
N VAL A 129 -12.60 -18.77 -17.67
CA VAL A 129 -12.06 -20.12 -17.46
C VAL A 129 -13.17 -21.14 -17.74
N PRO A 130 -13.00 -22.05 -18.72
CA PRO A 130 -13.89 -23.21 -18.89
C PRO A 130 -13.89 -24.12 -17.66
N GLU A 131 -14.99 -24.83 -17.39
CA GLU A 131 -15.16 -25.74 -16.22
C GLU A 131 -14.09 -26.86 -16.24
N ASP A 132 -13.80 -27.43 -17.41
CA ASP A 132 -12.73 -28.42 -17.63
C ASP A 132 -11.31 -27.87 -17.38
N VAL A 133 -11.08 -26.61 -17.70
CA VAL A 133 -9.81 -25.91 -17.43
C VAL A 133 -9.71 -25.56 -15.94
N TRP A 134 -10.82 -25.22 -15.29
CA TRP A 134 -10.86 -24.93 -13.85
C TRP A 134 -10.49 -26.18 -13.05
N ASP A 135 -11.22 -27.27 -13.25
CA ASP A 135 -11.02 -28.51 -12.50
C ASP A 135 -9.58 -29.02 -12.68
N ARG A 136 -9.04 -28.97 -13.90
CA ARG A 136 -7.67 -29.42 -14.16
C ARG A 136 -6.60 -28.54 -13.49
N ILE A 137 -6.75 -27.21 -13.48
CA ILE A 137 -5.82 -26.32 -12.76
C ILE A 137 -5.94 -26.52 -11.24
N PHE A 138 -7.15 -26.75 -10.73
CA PHE A 138 -7.41 -27.00 -9.31
C PHE A 138 -6.81 -28.33 -8.84
N GLU A 139 -6.95 -29.39 -9.64
CA GLU A 139 -6.30 -30.70 -9.46
C GLU A 139 -4.77 -30.56 -9.45
N MET A 140 -4.18 -29.86 -10.42
CA MET A 140 -2.73 -29.63 -10.48
C MET A 140 -2.20 -28.97 -9.20
N GLY A 141 -2.94 -28.00 -8.63
CA GLY A 141 -2.56 -27.33 -7.38
C GLY A 141 -2.87 -28.09 -6.10
N GLY A 142 -3.47 -29.28 -6.17
CA GLY A 142 -3.83 -30.09 -5.00
C GLY A 142 -5.00 -29.54 -4.17
N GLY A 143 -5.84 -28.69 -4.75
CA GLY A 143 -6.90 -27.97 -4.05
C GLY A 143 -6.40 -26.86 -3.12
N LEU A 144 -7.14 -26.57 -2.05
CA LEU A 144 -6.88 -25.42 -1.16
C LEU A 144 -6.32 -25.82 0.21
N GLU A 145 -5.46 -24.98 0.80
CA GLU A 145 -5.00 -25.14 2.17
C GLU A 145 -6.16 -25.10 3.19
N GLY A 146 -5.95 -25.75 4.34
CA GLY A 146 -6.96 -25.83 5.41
C GLY A 146 -8.04 -26.91 5.22
N ALA A 147 -8.15 -27.54 4.04
CA ALA A 147 -8.98 -28.72 3.85
C ALA A 147 -8.30 -29.99 4.44
N SER A 148 -8.66 -30.29 5.69
CA SER A 148 -8.31 -31.51 6.46
C SER A 148 -9.43 -32.56 6.42
N ASP A 149 -9.07 -33.83 6.63
CA ASP A 149 -9.89 -35.04 6.42
C ASP A 149 -10.95 -35.30 7.52
N ASP A 150 -11.35 -34.27 8.26
CA ASP A 150 -12.13 -34.35 9.50
C ASP A 150 -13.42 -33.50 9.44
N GLY A 151 -14.54 -34.13 9.08
CA GLY A 151 -15.91 -33.78 9.51
C GLY A 151 -16.59 -32.52 8.95
N ASP A 152 -15.93 -31.36 8.92
CA ASP A 152 -16.55 -30.05 8.69
C ASP A 152 -16.68 -29.64 7.20
N GLU A 153 -16.76 -30.62 6.29
CA GLU A 153 -16.82 -30.41 4.84
C GLU A 153 -18.00 -29.51 4.38
N GLU A 154 -19.13 -29.56 5.09
CA GLU A 154 -20.39 -28.94 4.65
C GLU A 154 -20.33 -27.40 4.54
N GLY A 155 -19.29 -26.75 5.09
CA GLY A 155 -19.05 -25.31 4.93
C GLY A 155 -18.34 -24.95 3.61
N VAL A 156 -17.27 -25.67 3.27
CA VAL A 156 -16.39 -25.33 2.12
C VAL A 156 -16.96 -25.87 0.81
N PHE A 157 -17.48 -27.10 0.81
CA PHE A 157 -18.12 -27.73 -0.36
C PHE A 157 -19.44 -27.03 -0.77
N LYS A 158 -20.00 -26.16 0.10
CA LYS A 158 -21.16 -25.31 -0.25
C LYS A 158 -20.78 -24.04 -1.02
N ALA A 159 -19.53 -23.60 -0.92
CA ALA A 159 -18.98 -22.48 -1.69
C ALA A 159 -18.37 -22.95 -3.02
N ILE A 160 -17.73 -24.13 -3.03
CA ILE A 160 -17.19 -24.78 -4.22
C ILE A 160 -18.26 -25.73 -4.77
N GLY A 161 -19.16 -25.20 -5.61
CA GLY A 161 -20.45 -25.82 -5.93
C GLY A 161 -20.42 -27.29 -6.39
N GLU A 162 -21.44 -28.04 -5.95
CA GLU A 162 -21.69 -29.47 -6.20
C GLU A 162 -21.64 -29.89 -7.70
N ARG A 163 -20.43 -30.12 -8.25
CA ARG A 163 -20.19 -30.78 -9.56
C ARG A 163 -18.83 -31.49 -9.67
N ALA A 164 -17.75 -30.88 -9.16
CA ALA A 164 -16.38 -31.29 -9.48
C ALA A 164 -15.96 -32.72 -9.03
N PHE A 165 -16.59 -33.32 -8.00
CA PHE A 165 -16.21 -34.63 -7.47
C PHE A 165 -17.38 -35.62 -7.36
N THR A 166 -17.61 -36.41 -8.41
CA THR A 166 -18.40 -37.66 -8.37
C THR A 166 -17.80 -38.76 -9.25
N LYS A 167 -16.47 -38.95 -9.19
CA LYS A 167 -15.81 -40.10 -9.85
C LYS A 167 -14.59 -40.72 -9.17
N ALA A 168 -14.41 -40.46 -7.88
CA ALA A 168 -13.57 -41.24 -6.98
C ALA A 168 -14.28 -41.35 -5.61
N PHE A 169 -14.04 -42.45 -4.89
CA PHE A 169 -14.51 -42.72 -3.52
C PHE A 169 -16.03 -42.55 -3.23
N TRP A 170 -16.78 -43.66 -3.33
CA TRP A 170 -18.02 -43.83 -2.57
C TRP A 170 -18.28 -45.30 -2.26
N LEU A 171 -17.75 -45.82 -1.12
CA LEU A 171 -17.99 -47.22 -0.72
C LEU A 171 -17.83 -47.53 0.79
N HIS A 172 -18.09 -46.58 1.70
CA HIS A 172 -18.34 -46.94 3.11
C HIS A 172 -19.14 -45.91 3.92
N ARG A 173 -20.16 -46.40 4.65
CA ARG A 173 -20.88 -45.79 5.81
C ARG A 173 -21.63 -44.46 5.58
N CYS A 174 -22.84 -44.18 6.08
CA CYS A 174 -23.69 -44.66 7.20
C CYS A 174 -23.18 -44.32 8.61
N SER A 175 -23.90 -43.58 9.49
CA SER A 175 -25.28 -43.05 9.45
C SER A 175 -25.43 -41.86 10.45
N ASP A 176 -26.66 -41.36 10.60
CA ASP A 176 -27.19 -40.44 11.63
C ASP A 176 -26.85 -38.94 11.45
N GLY A 177 -27.74 -37.98 11.78
CA GLY A 177 -29.17 -38.11 12.11
C GLY A 177 -29.68 -37.25 13.29
N ARG A 178 -29.66 -35.91 13.19
CA ARG A 178 -30.44 -35.01 14.08
C ARG A 178 -30.47 -33.53 13.63
N ALA A 179 -31.49 -32.78 14.08
CA ALA A 179 -31.72 -31.33 13.86
C ALA A 179 -32.92 -30.84 14.74
N PRO A 180 -33.26 -29.52 14.83
CA PRO A 180 -32.50 -28.29 14.58
C PRO A 180 -32.17 -27.55 15.93
N PRO A 181 -32.85 -26.50 16.50
CA PRO A 181 -33.91 -25.56 16.06
C PRO A 181 -33.66 -24.02 16.26
N SER A 182 -34.11 -23.21 15.28
CA SER A 182 -34.67 -21.84 15.39
C SER A 182 -33.86 -20.60 15.84
N MET A 183 -34.07 -19.49 15.12
CA MET A 183 -33.64 -18.11 15.43
C MET A 183 -34.62 -17.37 16.37
N ARG A 184 -34.18 -16.24 16.94
CA ARG A 184 -35.05 -15.07 17.25
C ARG A 184 -34.38 -13.76 16.84
N THR A 185 -35.18 -12.76 16.43
CA THR A 185 -34.74 -11.44 15.96
C THR A 185 -35.48 -10.29 16.65
N LEU A 186 -34.74 -9.39 17.30
CA LEU A 186 -35.12 -8.05 17.75
C LEU A 186 -33.82 -7.20 17.76
N GLY A 187 -33.79 -5.88 17.59
CA GLY A 187 -34.83 -4.90 17.28
C GLY A 187 -34.26 -3.49 17.49
N LEU A 188 -34.30 -2.60 16.51
CA LEU A 188 -33.65 -1.27 16.56
C LEU A 188 -34.61 -0.15 17.01
N SER A 189 -34.10 0.80 17.81
CA SER A 189 -34.66 2.15 17.97
C SER A 189 -33.59 3.13 18.51
N PRO A 190 -33.52 4.41 18.06
CA PRO A 190 -32.41 5.31 18.41
C PRO A 190 -32.83 6.59 19.20
N SER A 191 -31.87 7.22 19.87
CA SER A 191 -31.80 8.69 20.00
C SER A 191 -30.46 9.18 20.56
N LEU A 192 -29.87 10.22 19.95
CA LEU A 192 -29.75 11.55 20.56
C LEU A 192 -28.98 12.51 19.64
N SER A 193 -29.48 13.74 19.56
CA SER A 193 -28.89 14.82 18.78
C SER A 193 -28.34 15.89 19.70
N PHE A 194 -27.18 16.48 19.38
CA PHE A 194 -26.84 17.82 19.86
C PHE A 194 -26.22 18.64 18.73
N ALA A 195 -26.57 19.92 18.69
CA ALA A 195 -26.22 20.83 17.61
C ALA A 195 -25.15 21.85 18.04
N LEU A 196 -24.36 22.31 17.08
CA LEU A 196 -23.67 23.60 17.19
C LEU A 196 -23.72 24.33 15.86
N ASN A 197 -24.18 25.58 15.89
CA ASN A 197 -24.41 26.43 14.73
C ASN A 197 -23.41 27.60 14.75
N ARG A 198 -22.72 27.85 13.62
CA ARG A 198 -21.99 29.12 13.42
C ARG A 198 -22.07 29.58 11.97
N SER A 199 -22.43 30.85 11.81
CA SER A 199 -22.70 31.51 10.53
C SER A 199 -21.45 31.74 9.69
N TRP A 200 -21.54 31.49 8.38
CA TRP A 200 -20.50 31.83 7.42
C TRP A 200 -20.61 33.32 7.03
N ARG A 201 -19.51 34.07 7.16
CA ARG A 201 -19.31 35.36 6.46
C ARG A 201 -18.36 35.14 5.29
N LYS A 202 -18.72 35.63 4.10
CA LYS A 202 -17.82 35.65 2.94
C LYS A 202 -16.66 36.62 3.22
N ALA A 203 -15.43 36.14 3.12
CA ALA A 203 -14.24 36.98 3.03
C ALA A 203 -13.83 37.13 1.55
N SER A 204 -13.38 38.32 1.16
CA SER A 204 -12.94 38.65 -0.20
C SER A 204 -11.59 38.01 -0.52
N SER A 205 -11.38 37.68 -1.81
CA SER A 205 -10.16 37.02 -2.28
C SER A 205 -9.01 38.01 -2.47
N VAL A 206 -8.21 38.21 -1.41
CA VAL A 206 -6.86 38.76 -1.52
C VAL A 206 -5.90 37.78 -0.85
N ARG A 207 -5.06 37.09 -1.65
CA ARG A 207 -3.95 36.29 -1.12
C ARG A 207 -2.72 37.18 -1.09
N ALA A 208 -2.26 37.53 0.11
CA ALA A 208 -0.88 37.98 0.28
C ALA A 208 0.02 36.75 0.11
N PHE A 209 0.96 36.82 -0.84
CA PHE A 209 2.01 35.83 -0.99
C PHE A 209 3.20 36.27 -0.12
N SER A 210 3.71 35.38 0.73
CA SER A 210 4.99 35.58 1.42
C SER A 210 6.10 34.84 0.67
N SER A 211 7.30 35.41 0.66
CA SER A 211 8.52 34.79 0.12
C SER A 211 9.23 33.87 1.13
N ASP A 212 8.70 33.70 2.35
CA ASP A 212 9.28 32.81 3.36
C ASP A 212 9.06 31.34 3.00
N HIS A 213 10.05 30.73 2.34
CA HIS A 213 10.10 29.29 2.04
C HIS A 213 10.07 28.39 3.29
N THR A 214 10.20 28.97 4.50
CA THR A 214 10.24 28.29 5.79
C THR A 214 8.87 27.79 6.27
N ASN A 215 7.75 28.42 5.88
CA ASN A 215 6.42 28.02 6.34
C ASN A 215 5.47 27.66 5.18
N GLN A 216 5.58 26.42 4.73
CA GLN A 216 4.87 25.89 3.56
C GLN A 216 3.35 25.70 3.79
N SER A 217 2.86 25.93 5.01
CA SER A 217 1.48 25.64 5.43
C SER A 217 0.42 26.51 4.73
N ARG A 218 0.74 27.76 4.37
CA ARG A 218 -0.22 28.75 3.85
C ARG A 218 0.44 29.81 2.95
N GLY A 219 0.12 29.80 1.65
CA GLY A 219 0.23 30.99 0.79
C GLY A 219 1.34 31.01 -0.27
N GLY A 220 2.11 29.93 -0.44
CA GLY A 220 3.06 29.79 -1.54
C GLY A 220 2.42 29.62 -2.92
N LEU A 221 3.24 29.57 -3.98
CA LEU A 221 2.81 29.23 -5.33
C LEU A 221 2.51 27.71 -5.44
N PRO A 222 1.68 27.28 -6.42
CA PRO A 222 1.46 25.86 -6.67
C PRO A 222 2.76 25.18 -7.12
N ARG A 223 3.20 24.14 -6.40
CA ARG A 223 4.46 23.41 -6.64
C ARG A 223 4.20 22.02 -7.24
N PHE A 224 4.95 21.66 -8.29
CA PHE A 224 4.84 20.41 -9.04
C PHE A 224 6.21 19.72 -9.22
N TYR A 225 6.21 18.41 -9.41
CA TYR A 225 7.46 17.65 -9.53
C TYR A 225 7.97 17.64 -10.97
N SER A 226 9.27 17.88 -11.15
CA SER A 226 9.96 17.63 -12.40
C SER A 226 11.38 17.13 -12.13
N GLU A 227 11.72 15.95 -12.66
CA GLU A 227 13.05 15.36 -12.53
C GLU A 227 14.15 16.26 -13.14
N VAL A 228 13.79 16.99 -14.20
CA VAL A 228 14.62 18.00 -14.86
C VAL A 228 14.05 19.39 -14.58
N LEU A 229 14.88 20.29 -14.08
CA LEU A 229 14.59 21.72 -13.96
C LEU A 229 15.30 22.47 -15.11
N PRO A 230 14.81 23.63 -15.58
CA PRO A 230 15.56 24.47 -16.51
C PRO A 230 16.91 24.87 -15.88
N PRO A 231 18.01 24.98 -16.65
CA PRO A 231 19.35 25.23 -16.09
C PRO A 231 19.58 26.67 -15.62
N SER A 232 18.84 27.63 -16.14
CA SER A 232 18.93 29.06 -15.82
C SER A 232 17.63 29.79 -16.13
N LYS A 233 17.53 31.04 -15.68
CA LYS A 233 16.45 31.97 -16.01
C LYS A 233 16.20 32.06 -17.51
N GLY A 234 14.93 32.11 -17.92
CA GLY A 234 14.49 32.18 -19.32
C GLY A 234 14.58 30.86 -20.09
N CYS A 235 15.24 29.82 -19.59
CA CYS A 235 15.14 28.49 -20.16
C CYS A 235 13.77 27.85 -19.87
N SER A 236 13.38 26.88 -20.69
CA SER A 236 12.12 26.16 -20.55
C SER A 236 12.31 24.67 -20.29
N VAL A 237 11.32 24.06 -19.64
CA VAL A 237 11.14 22.60 -19.56
C VAL A 237 9.69 22.25 -19.85
N ARG A 238 9.46 21.09 -20.47
CA ARG A 238 8.14 20.66 -20.89
C ARG A 238 7.56 19.66 -19.87
N VAL A 239 6.48 20.05 -19.20
CA VAL A 239 5.78 19.22 -18.22
C VAL A 239 4.71 18.39 -18.94
N GLN A 240 4.67 17.08 -18.65
CA GLN A 240 3.79 16.09 -19.29
C GLN A 240 3.21 15.12 -18.25
N GLY A 241 2.36 14.18 -18.69
CA GLY A 241 1.81 13.13 -17.82
C GLY A 241 0.91 13.66 -16.71
N ASP A 242 1.04 13.06 -15.52
CA ASP A 242 0.11 13.29 -14.40
C ASP A 242 0.22 14.72 -13.84
N GLU A 243 1.42 15.30 -13.77
CA GLU A 243 1.65 16.69 -13.32
C GLU A 243 0.94 17.67 -14.26
N PHE A 244 1.08 17.49 -15.59
CA PHE A 244 0.38 18.28 -16.60
C PHE A 244 -1.15 18.16 -16.50
N TRP A 245 -1.67 16.97 -16.22
CA TRP A 245 -3.10 16.76 -15.98
C TRP A 245 -3.55 17.45 -14.69
N HIS A 246 -2.77 17.35 -13.61
CA HIS A 246 -3.05 18.03 -12.34
C HIS A 246 -3.11 19.55 -12.54
N MET A 247 -2.08 20.13 -13.15
CA MET A 247 -1.99 21.58 -13.43
C MET A 247 -3.19 22.05 -14.26
N THR A 248 -3.51 21.39 -15.38
CA THR A 248 -4.50 21.90 -16.35
C THR A 248 -5.95 21.43 -16.14
N LYS A 249 -6.20 20.35 -15.38
CA LYS A 249 -7.56 19.79 -15.18
C LYS A 249 -8.05 19.87 -13.74
N VAL A 250 -7.18 19.61 -12.76
CA VAL A 250 -7.53 19.73 -11.33
C VAL A 250 -7.50 21.19 -10.91
N LEU A 251 -6.33 21.83 -11.04
CA LEU A 251 -6.10 23.22 -10.63
C LEU A 251 -6.49 24.26 -11.70
N ARG A 252 -6.68 23.80 -12.96
CA ARG A 252 -7.14 24.61 -14.10
C ARG A 252 -6.24 25.79 -14.45
N LEU A 253 -4.95 25.63 -14.19
CA LEU A 253 -3.92 26.62 -14.50
C LEU A 253 -3.83 26.86 -16.01
N SER A 254 -3.58 28.10 -16.36
CA SER A 254 -3.60 28.67 -17.71
C SER A 254 -2.26 29.34 -18.05
N THR A 255 -2.12 29.82 -19.28
CA THR A 255 -0.93 30.58 -19.70
C THR A 255 -0.76 31.84 -18.86
N ASN A 256 0.49 32.14 -18.49
CA ASN A 256 0.95 33.18 -17.56
C ASN A 256 0.73 32.92 -16.05
N ASP A 257 0.09 31.82 -15.64
CA ASP A 257 0.07 31.44 -14.22
C ASP A 257 1.49 31.08 -13.73
N ARG A 258 1.84 31.56 -12.53
CA ARG A 258 3.12 31.29 -11.84
C ARG A 258 3.03 30.00 -11.01
N VAL A 259 4.08 29.19 -11.08
CA VAL A 259 4.20 27.89 -10.40
C VAL A 259 5.66 27.64 -10.00
N GLU A 260 5.86 26.72 -9.05
CA GLU A 260 7.18 26.21 -8.68
C GLU A 260 7.40 24.80 -9.27
N LEU A 261 8.60 24.50 -9.75
CA LEU A 261 9.03 23.13 -10.03
C LEU A 261 10.11 22.70 -9.02
N PHE A 262 10.03 21.44 -8.55
CA PHE A 262 11.05 20.83 -7.69
C PHE A 262 11.43 19.42 -8.16
N ASN A 263 12.65 18.98 -7.83
CA ASN A 263 13.24 17.74 -8.36
C ASN A 263 13.53 16.65 -7.32
N GLY A 264 12.97 16.78 -6.11
CA GLY A 264 13.21 15.85 -5.00
C GLY A 264 14.64 15.84 -4.44
N LYS A 265 15.53 16.75 -4.90
CA LYS A 265 16.97 16.78 -4.55
C LYS A 265 17.39 18.12 -3.95
N GLY A 266 16.43 18.91 -3.46
CA GLY A 266 16.61 20.29 -2.97
C GLY A 266 16.51 21.37 -4.06
N GLY A 267 16.53 20.98 -5.33
CA GLY A 267 16.33 21.90 -6.45
C GLY A 267 14.89 22.42 -6.48
N LEU A 268 14.74 23.73 -6.50
CA LEU A 268 13.49 24.48 -6.56
C LEU A 268 13.66 25.65 -7.55
N ILE A 269 12.66 25.92 -8.39
CA ILE A 269 12.70 27.03 -9.33
C ILE A 269 11.30 27.60 -9.58
N GLU A 270 11.17 28.92 -9.51
CA GLU A 270 9.94 29.60 -9.93
C GLU A 270 9.88 29.86 -11.44
N GLY A 271 8.68 29.77 -12.01
CA GLY A 271 8.45 30.08 -13.41
C GLY A 271 6.97 30.28 -13.73
N CYS A 272 6.68 30.45 -15.02
CA CYS A 272 5.31 30.56 -15.51
C CYS A 272 5.02 29.60 -16.67
N ILE A 273 3.74 29.29 -16.86
CA ILE A 273 3.25 28.46 -17.96
C ILE A 273 3.19 29.34 -19.22
N GLN A 274 4.10 29.18 -20.18
CA GLN A 274 4.11 30.02 -21.39
C GLN A 274 3.20 29.46 -22.50
N ARG A 275 3.13 28.13 -22.65
CA ARG A 275 2.30 27.47 -23.67
C ARG A 275 1.66 26.21 -23.10
N ILE A 276 0.43 25.93 -23.52
CA ILE A 276 -0.32 24.70 -23.21
C ILE A 276 -0.80 24.11 -24.54
N ASP A 277 -0.59 22.81 -24.74
CA ASP A 277 -1.15 22.06 -25.87
C ASP A 277 -1.80 20.75 -25.42
N ARG A 278 -2.08 19.82 -26.35
CA ARG A 278 -2.77 18.55 -26.04
C ARG A 278 -1.88 17.54 -25.31
N ASN A 279 -0.57 17.69 -25.42
CA ASN A 279 0.44 16.70 -25.03
C ASN A 279 1.35 17.20 -23.90
N GLY A 280 1.11 18.39 -23.33
CA GLY A 280 1.94 18.97 -22.29
C GLY A 280 1.77 20.49 -22.17
N LEU A 281 2.52 21.06 -21.24
CA LEU A 281 2.73 22.50 -21.13
C LEU A 281 4.22 22.82 -21.07
N ASP A 282 4.59 24.01 -21.52
CA ASP A 282 5.97 24.49 -21.48
C ASP A 282 6.09 25.52 -20.35
N PHE A 283 6.85 25.16 -19.30
CA PHE A 283 7.21 26.01 -18.17
C PHE A 283 8.46 26.82 -18.55
N VAL A 284 8.49 28.11 -18.22
CA VAL A 284 9.64 29.00 -18.41
C VAL A 284 10.11 29.53 -17.06
N ALA A 285 11.41 29.39 -16.79
CA ALA A 285 12.05 29.87 -15.57
C ALA A 285 12.02 31.41 -15.47
N LEU A 286 11.49 31.94 -14.38
CA LEU A 286 11.49 33.39 -14.09
C LEU A 286 12.73 33.82 -13.29
N GLU A 287 13.43 32.88 -12.70
CA GLU A 287 14.65 33.02 -11.90
C GLU A 287 15.64 31.88 -12.24
N ASP A 288 16.84 31.93 -11.67
CA ASP A 288 17.80 30.83 -11.75
C ASP A 288 17.51 29.76 -10.68
N PRO A 289 17.84 28.47 -10.91
CA PRO A 289 17.50 27.39 -9.98
C PRO A 289 18.11 27.60 -8.58
N ASN A 290 17.26 27.60 -7.56
CA ASN A 290 17.68 27.58 -6.16
C ASN A 290 17.93 26.12 -5.73
N VAL A 291 18.93 25.91 -4.86
CA VAL A 291 19.16 24.62 -4.19
C VAL A 291 18.98 24.82 -2.70
N VAL A 292 17.73 24.65 -2.27
CA VAL A 292 17.35 24.64 -0.85
C VAL A 292 18.08 23.48 -0.17
N ARG A 293 18.50 23.70 1.08
CA ARG A 293 19.18 22.68 1.89
C ARG A 293 18.23 22.22 3.02
N PRO A 294 18.45 21.04 3.62
CA PRO A 294 17.75 20.67 4.85
C PRO A 294 18.11 21.66 5.96
N HIS A 295 17.13 22.44 6.43
CA HIS A 295 17.28 23.40 7.53
C HIS A 295 16.82 22.83 8.90
N THR A 296 16.24 21.63 8.90
CA THR A 296 15.74 20.90 10.07
C THR A 296 16.69 19.78 10.49
N MET A 297 16.46 19.24 11.70
CA MET A 297 17.14 18.07 12.25
C MET A 297 16.95 16.83 11.36
N GLN A 298 18.04 16.17 10.96
CA GLN A 298 17.97 15.00 10.09
C GLN A 298 17.71 13.71 10.87
N TRP A 299 16.45 13.25 10.88
CA TRP A 299 16.04 12.02 11.55
C TRP A 299 16.19 10.78 10.67
N HIS A 300 16.93 9.78 11.15
CA HIS A 300 17.19 8.52 10.46
C HIS A 300 16.43 7.37 11.16
N VAL A 301 15.44 6.79 10.48
CA VAL A 301 14.56 5.75 11.01
C VAL A 301 15.11 4.35 10.70
N PHE A 302 15.29 3.53 11.73
CA PHE A 302 15.62 2.11 11.65
C PHE A 302 14.47 1.33 12.25
N ALA A 303 13.73 0.57 11.44
CA ALA A 303 12.49 -0.07 11.90
C ALA A 303 12.36 -1.52 11.42
N GLY A 304 11.91 -2.41 12.31
CA GLY A 304 11.82 -3.86 12.09
C GLY A 304 10.70 -4.33 11.15
N PHE A 305 10.39 -3.57 10.08
CA PHE A 305 9.17 -3.74 9.28
C PHE A 305 9.24 -4.80 8.17
N GLY A 306 10.31 -5.59 8.06
CA GLY A 306 10.46 -6.61 7.02
C GLY A 306 9.27 -7.58 6.93
N THR A 307 8.75 -7.99 8.10
CA THR A 307 7.67 -8.96 8.26
C THR A 307 6.24 -8.39 8.26
N LEU A 308 6.01 -7.06 8.21
CA LEU A 308 4.65 -6.51 8.30
C LEU A 308 3.79 -6.92 7.08
N LYS A 309 2.58 -7.41 7.31
CA LYS A 309 1.64 -7.86 6.25
C LYS A 309 0.61 -6.78 5.88
N GLY A 310 0.00 -6.90 4.69
CA GLY A 310 -1.11 -6.07 4.22
C GLY A 310 -0.79 -4.57 4.13
N GLY A 311 0.11 -4.19 3.23
CA GLY A 311 0.48 -2.78 2.97
C GLY A 311 1.06 -1.96 4.15
N ARG A 312 1.16 -2.49 5.38
CA ARG A 312 1.56 -1.73 6.56
C ARG A 312 2.99 -1.18 6.55
N ALA A 313 3.92 -1.84 5.85
CA ALA A 313 5.27 -1.30 5.63
C ALA A 313 5.25 -0.12 4.64
N ASP A 314 4.42 -0.20 3.60
CA ASP A 314 4.18 0.85 2.62
C ASP A 314 3.65 2.10 3.34
N TRP A 315 2.61 1.94 4.16
CA TRP A 315 2.04 3.03 4.95
C TRP A 315 3.03 3.63 5.98
N LEU A 316 3.87 2.80 6.62
CA LEU A 316 4.96 3.27 7.48
C LEU A 316 5.91 4.19 6.69
N VAL A 317 6.33 3.77 5.49
CA VAL A 317 7.29 4.50 4.64
C VAL A 317 6.67 5.75 4.02
N GLU A 318 5.40 5.68 3.60
CA GLU A 318 4.58 6.83 3.18
C GLU A 318 4.57 7.90 4.28
N LYS A 319 4.19 7.53 5.51
CA LYS A 319 4.09 8.48 6.61
C LYS A 319 5.44 8.93 7.18
N CYS A 320 6.50 8.14 7.07
CA CYS A 320 7.86 8.63 7.31
C CYS A 320 8.28 9.68 6.26
N THR A 321 7.84 9.54 5.01
CA THR A 321 8.12 10.53 3.96
C THR A 321 7.37 11.83 4.23
N GLU A 322 6.06 11.76 4.50
CA GLU A 322 5.21 12.91 4.82
C GLU A 322 5.67 13.66 6.08
N LEU A 323 6.05 12.94 7.15
CA LEU A 323 6.57 13.52 8.39
C LEU A 323 8.01 14.04 8.31
N GLY A 324 8.67 13.99 7.15
CA GLY A 324 9.98 14.63 6.98
C GLY A 324 11.20 13.81 7.44
N ALA A 325 11.08 12.50 7.70
CA ALA A 325 12.25 11.67 8.04
C ALA A 325 13.29 11.70 6.90
N ASN A 326 14.58 11.85 7.25
CA ASN A 326 15.68 12.02 6.29
C ASN A 326 15.98 10.71 5.54
N SER A 327 15.99 9.58 6.26
CA SER A 327 16.06 8.24 5.66
C SER A 327 15.27 7.21 6.44
N VAL A 328 14.87 6.12 5.77
CA VAL A 328 14.37 4.90 6.42
C VAL A 328 15.26 3.70 6.06
N THR A 329 15.55 2.86 7.04
CA THR A 329 16.37 1.65 6.95
C THR A 329 15.54 0.46 7.42
N PRO A 330 15.29 -0.57 6.59
CA PRO A 330 14.70 -1.82 7.04
C PRO A 330 15.67 -2.51 8.00
N LEU A 331 15.30 -2.63 9.28
CA LEU A 331 16.13 -3.28 10.29
C LEU A 331 15.83 -4.78 10.35
N LEU A 332 16.87 -5.60 10.16
CA LEU A 332 16.80 -7.06 10.21
C LEU A 332 17.23 -7.54 11.61
N THR A 333 16.27 -8.01 12.39
CA THR A 333 16.41 -8.44 13.79
C THR A 333 16.14 -9.94 13.95
N GLU A 334 16.36 -10.51 15.14
CA GLU A 334 16.04 -11.93 15.39
C GLU A 334 14.59 -12.28 15.05
N ARG A 335 13.65 -11.36 15.34
CA ARG A 335 12.21 -11.52 15.10
C ARG A 335 11.69 -10.85 13.80
N SER A 336 12.59 -10.39 12.94
CA SER A 336 12.30 -9.89 11.57
C SER A 336 13.54 -10.07 10.68
N PRO A 337 13.86 -11.32 10.31
CA PRO A 337 15.19 -11.65 9.76
C PRO A 337 15.39 -11.26 8.28
N SER A 338 14.32 -10.91 7.55
CA SER A 338 14.38 -10.65 6.11
C SER A 338 13.33 -9.65 5.63
N ILE A 339 13.63 -9.00 4.50
CA ILE A 339 12.69 -8.25 3.66
C ILE A 339 12.97 -8.66 2.19
N SER A 340 11.93 -8.82 1.37
CA SER A 340 12.08 -9.26 -0.02
C SER A 340 12.53 -8.12 -0.95
N GLU A 341 13.39 -8.41 -1.92
CA GLU A 341 13.93 -7.42 -2.88
C GLU A 341 12.82 -6.65 -3.61
N ASN A 342 11.80 -7.35 -4.11
CA ASN A 342 10.62 -6.76 -4.76
C ASN A 342 9.92 -5.69 -3.89
N ARG A 343 10.05 -5.78 -2.55
CA ARG A 343 9.47 -4.82 -1.62
C ARG A 343 10.27 -3.52 -1.58
N VAL A 344 11.59 -3.55 -1.77
CA VAL A 344 12.44 -2.34 -1.81
C VAL A 344 12.02 -1.46 -3.00
N ASP A 345 11.87 -2.05 -4.18
CA ASP A 345 11.35 -1.36 -5.38
C ASP A 345 9.94 -0.77 -5.16
N ARG A 346 9.06 -1.50 -4.45
CA ARG A 346 7.70 -1.04 -4.11
C ARG A 346 7.76 0.17 -3.18
N LEU A 347 8.57 0.10 -2.12
CA LEU A 347 8.76 1.18 -1.15
C LEU A 347 9.41 2.42 -1.77
N GLN A 348 10.35 2.29 -2.72
CA GLN A 348 10.93 3.44 -3.41
C GLN A 348 9.87 4.23 -4.22
N ARG A 349 8.90 3.55 -4.85
CA ARG A 349 7.77 4.21 -5.53
C ARG A 349 6.82 4.89 -4.54
N VAL A 350 6.59 4.29 -3.38
CA VAL A 350 5.79 4.89 -2.29
C VAL A 350 6.43 6.18 -1.79
N ILE A 351 7.76 6.21 -1.60
CA ILE A 351 8.49 7.43 -1.24
C ILE A 351 8.31 8.52 -2.29
N GLN A 352 8.47 8.19 -3.58
CA GLN A 352 8.30 9.16 -4.67
C GLN A 352 6.87 9.72 -4.73
N ALA A 353 5.85 8.87 -4.56
CA ALA A 353 4.46 9.30 -4.51
C ALA A 353 4.17 10.20 -3.28
N ALA A 354 4.66 9.82 -2.10
CA ALA A 354 4.48 10.58 -0.87
C ALA A 354 5.23 11.93 -0.91
N ALA A 355 6.48 11.96 -1.37
CA ALA A 355 7.27 13.19 -1.48
C ALA A 355 6.65 14.19 -2.47
N LYS A 356 6.02 13.71 -3.55
CA LYS A 356 5.19 14.52 -4.46
C LYS A 356 3.95 15.07 -3.75
N GLN A 357 3.18 14.20 -3.09
CA GLN A 357 1.94 14.58 -2.40
C GLN A 357 2.21 15.62 -1.29
N SER A 358 3.29 15.45 -0.53
CA SER A 358 3.70 16.36 0.54
C SER A 358 4.59 17.52 0.06
N GLN A 359 4.74 17.72 -1.26
CA GLN A 359 5.51 18.79 -1.90
C GLN A 359 6.96 18.97 -1.36
N ARG A 360 7.56 17.86 -0.92
CA ARG A 360 8.77 17.82 -0.09
C ARG A 360 10.04 17.91 -0.95
N LEU A 361 10.80 19.00 -0.79
CA LEU A 361 11.94 19.36 -1.65
C LEU A 361 13.08 18.32 -1.71
N HIS A 362 13.26 17.52 -0.66
CA HIS A 362 14.22 16.42 -0.60
C HIS A 362 13.49 15.08 -0.40
N GLU A 363 13.57 14.14 -1.34
CA GLU A 363 13.05 12.77 -1.18
C GLU A 363 13.69 12.09 0.06
N MET A 364 12.97 11.16 0.70
CA MET A 364 13.53 10.35 1.80
C MET A 364 14.44 9.26 1.23
N THR A 365 15.63 9.08 1.77
CA THR A 365 16.50 7.97 1.33
C THR A 365 15.99 6.63 1.87
N LEU A 366 15.74 5.66 0.99
CA LEU A 366 15.56 4.26 1.37
C LEU A 366 16.94 3.57 1.42
N ASN A 367 17.42 3.27 2.63
CA ASN A 367 18.68 2.57 2.80
C ASN A 367 18.50 1.05 2.56
N PRO A 368 19.57 0.34 2.13
CA PRO A 368 19.56 -1.12 2.06
C PRO A 368 19.23 -1.77 3.43
N PRO A 369 18.65 -2.98 3.46
CA PRO A 369 18.32 -3.67 4.70
C PRO A 369 19.54 -3.94 5.58
N LEU A 370 19.50 -3.50 6.84
CA LEU A 370 20.63 -3.55 7.77
C LEU A 370 20.41 -4.63 8.84
N LYS A 371 21.38 -5.54 9.01
CA LYS A 371 21.38 -6.51 10.13
C LYS A 371 21.65 -5.81 11.45
N PHE A 372 20.97 -6.23 12.52
CA PHE A 372 21.07 -5.66 13.87
C PHE A 372 22.51 -5.37 14.33
N GLY A 373 23.46 -6.30 14.15
CA GLY A 373 24.86 -6.08 14.56
C GLY A 373 25.55 -4.90 13.85
N GLY A 374 25.09 -4.51 12.67
CA GLY A 374 25.55 -3.33 11.93
C GLY A 374 24.91 -2.01 12.37
N LEU A 375 23.87 -2.04 13.22
CA LEU A 375 23.28 -0.84 13.82
C LEU A 375 24.14 -0.29 14.97
N LEU A 376 24.76 -1.17 15.76
CA LEU A 376 25.50 -0.80 16.97
C LEU A 376 26.64 0.22 16.72
N PRO A 377 27.46 0.11 15.65
CA PRO A 377 28.48 1.14 15.35
C PRO A 377 27.88 2.49 14.94
N ILE A 378 26.68 2.51 14.35
CA ILE A 378 25.97 3.74 13.96
C ILE A 378 25.41 4.43 15.21
N VAL A 379 24.87 3.65 16.15
CA VAL A 379 24.40 4.14 17.46
C VAL A 379 25.57 4.75 18.24
N ALA A 380 26.70 4.04 18.35
CA ALA A 380 27.87 4.50 19.10
C ALA A 380 28.57 5.75 18.51
N GLN A 381 28.31 6.07 17.23
CA GLN A 381 28.78 7.30 16.59
C GLN A 381 27.75 8.45 16.66
N SER A 382 26.49 8.15 16.99
CA SER A 382 25.44 9.16 17.07
C SER A 382 25.34 9.76 18.47
N LYS A 383 25.38 11.10 18.53
CA LYS A 383 25.17 11.86 19.77
C LYS A 383 23.72 11.87 20.25
N LEU A 384 22.76 11.51 19.39
CA LEU A 384 21.34 11.52 19.71
C LEU A 384 20.64 10.33 19.04
N SER A 385 20.32 9.31 19.83
CA SER A 385 19.67 8.10 19.34
C SER A 385 18.63 7.59 20.33
N PHE A 386 17.45 7.27 19.82
CA PHE A 386 16.29 6.83 20.60
C PHE A 386 15.82 5.45 20.16
N VAL A 387 15.54 4.56 21.11
CA VAL A 387 14.87 3.28 20.87
C VAL A 387 13.53 3.24 21.61
N ALA A 388 12.46 2.89 20.89
CA ALA A 388 11.16 2.66 21.51
C ALA A 388 11.17 1.31 22.25
N VAL A 389 10.96 1.33 23.56
CA VAL A 389 10.93 0.15 24.44
C VAL A 389 9.75 0.27 25.41
N ALA A 390 9.07 -0.84 25.68
CA ALA A 390 8.00 -0.88 26.69
C ALA A 390 8.53 -0.45 28.08
N GLU A 391 7.68 0.25 28.85
CA GLU A 391 7.96 0.68 30.24
C GLU A 391 9.18 1.61 30.44
N ALA A 392 9.88 2.01 29.37
CA ALA A 392 10.97 2.97 29.43
C ALA A 392 10.48 4.42 29.68
N THR A 393 11.40 5.29 30.12
CA THR A 393 11.17 6.71 30.42
C THR A 393 10.36 7.41 29.32
N PRO A 394 9.28 8.14 29.64
CA PRO A 394 8.47 8.83 28.63
C PRO A 394 9.32 9.74 27.73
N VAL A 395 9.10 9.66 26.41
CA VAL A 395 9.94 10.37 25.41
C VAL A 395 10.12 11.86 25.71
N ILE A 396 9.07 12.57 26.14
CA ILE A 396 9.12 13.99 26.49
C ILE A 396 10.12 14.29 27.63
N SER A 397 10.22 13.39 28.62
CA SER A 397 11.16 13.52 29.73
C SER A 397 12.60 13.30 29.30
N ALA A 398 12.86 12.36 28.37
CA ALA A 398 14.20 12.17 27.78
C ALA A 398 14.62 13.35 26.89
N LEU A 399 13.66 13.98 26.20
CA LEU A 399 13.90 15.16 25.36
C LEU A 399 14.21 16.42 26.18
N ALA A 400 13.69 16.54 27.41
CA ALA A 400 14.01 17.66 28.30
C ALA A 400 15.50 17.74 28.69
N SER A 401 16.22 16.59 28.68
CA SER A 401 17.66 16.50 28.89
C SER A 401 18.50 16.45 27.59
N SER A 402 17.85 16.42 26.43
CA SER A 402 18.52 16.26 25.12
C SER A 402 19.05 17.58 24.58
N LYS A 403 20.22 17.54 23.92
CA LYS A 403 20.84 18.72 23.29
C LYS A 403 20.44 18.84 21.82
N LYS A 404 20.44 20.07 21.31
CA LYS A 404 20.31 20.36 19.88
C LYS A 404 21.53 19.84 19.12
N GLU A 405 21.29 19.04 18.09
CA GLU A 405 22.29 18.46 17.19
C GLU A 405 21.84 18.63 15.72
N THR A 406 22.55 18.03 14.76
CA THR A 406 22.23 18.12 13.32
C THR A 406 21.53 16.88 12.75
N SER A 407 21.72 15.71 13.36
CA SER A 407 21.06 14.46 12.98
C SER A 407 20.81 13.58 14.20
N GLY A 408 19.83 12.68 14.11
CA GLY A 408 19.49 11.75 15.19
C GLY A 408 18.86 10.45 14.69
N LEU A 409 18.94 9.40 15.50
CA LEU A 409 18.44 8.06 15.13
C LEU A 409 17.13 7.73 15.85
N ILE A 410 16.21 7.08 15.13
CA ILE A 410 14.94 6.55 15.63
C ILE A 410 14.94 5.04 15.41
N ILE A 411 14.83 4.24 16.47
CA ILE A 411 14.96 2.78 16.39
C ILE A 411 13.68 2.11 16.93
N ILE A 412 13.04 1.29 16.09
CA ILE A 412 11.74 0.65 16.36
C ILE A 412 11.85 -0.86 16.12
N GLY A 413 11.37 -1.65 17.08
CA GLY A 413 11.35 -3.12 16.99
C GLY A 413 10.38 -3.68 15.94
N PRO A 414 10.44 -5.00 15.67
CA PRO A 414 9.46 -5.70 14.85
C PRO A 414 8.15 -5.98 15.64
N GLU A 415 7.17 -6.67 15.05
CA GLU A 415 5.92 -7.03 15.74
C GLU A 415 6.14 -7.88 17.00
N GLY A 416 7.18 -8.71 16.97
CA GLY A 416 7.63 -9.52 18.10
C GLY A 416 8.50 -8.77 19.12
N ASP A 417 8.70 -7.45 18.95
CA ASP A 417 9.64 -6.60 19.71
C ASP A 417 11.11 -7.06 19.60
N PHE A 418 12.04 -6.31 20.18
CA PHE A 418 13.42 -6.72 20.37
C PHE A 418 13.54 -7.86 21.40
N THR A 419 14.63 -8.62 21.31
CA THR A 419 15.08 -9.47 22.42
C THR A 419 15.76 -8.63 23.51
N GLY A 420 15.76 -9.13 24.75
CA GLY A 420 16.50 -8.47 25.84
C GLY A 420 18.00 -8.29 25.53
N LYS A 421 18.59 -9.22 24.77
CA LYS A 421 19.99 -9.13 24.29
C LYS A 421 20.18 -7.95 23.32
N GLU A 422 19.27 -7.79 22.35
CA GLU A 422 19.29 -6.65 21.41
C GLU A 422 19.12 -5.32 22.15
N VAL A 423 18.19 -5.24 23.13
CA VAL A 423 18.01 -4.03 23.95
C VAL A 423 19.27 -3.71 24.77
N SER A 424 19.84 -4.69 25.48
CA SER A 424 21.08 -4.49 26.25
C SER A 424 22.25 -4.06 25.37
N ALA A 425 22.40 -4.63 24.16
CA ALA A 425 23.47 -4.26 23.24
C ALA A 425 23.32 -2.83 22.71
N MET A 426 22.11 -2.38 22.40
CA MET A 426 21.88 -0.98 21.99
C MET A 426 22.10 0.01 23.15
N LEU A 427 21.71 -0.34 24.37
CA LEU A 427 21.98 0.47 25.57
C LEU A 427 23.49 0.59 25.85
N GLN A 428 24.24 -0.50 25.70
CA GLN A 428 25.71 -0.49 25.80
C GLN A 428 26.38 0.33 24.67
N ALA A 429 25.75 0.42 23.49
CA ALA A 429 26.18 1.29 22.41
C ALA A 429 25.78 2.78 22.60
N GLY A 430 25.04 3.13 23.66
CA GLY A 430 24.71 4.52 24.01
C GLY A 430 23.33 5.00 23.57
N VAL A 431 22.40 4.11 23.16
CA VAL A 431 21.02 4.53 22.83
C VAL A 431 20.26 4.99 24.08
N THR A 432 19.36 5.96 23.92
CA THR A 432 18.37 6.32 24.94
C THR A 432 17.08 5.52 24.73
N ALA A 433 16.69 4.68 25.69
CA ALA A 433 15.39 4.00 25.65
C ALA A 433 14.26 4.96 26.04
N VAL A 434 13.17 4.95 25.26
CA VAL A 434 12.01 5.83 25.48
C VAL A 434 10.67 5.10 25.36
N GLY A 435 9.76 5.42 26.27
CA GLY A 435 8.37 4.96 26.25
C GLY A 435 7.46 5.91 25.47
N LEU A 436 6.53 5.34 24.70
CA LEU A 436 5.57 6.05 23.84
C LEU A 436 4.15 6.10 24.44
N GLY A 437 4.05 6.10 25.77
CA GLY A 437 2.80 6.00 26.53
C GLY A 437 2.46 4.58 27.00
N PRO A 438 1.31 4.38 27.68
CA PRO A 438 0.98 3.13 28.36
C PRO A 438 0.38 2.03 27.45
N ASN A 439 0.08 2.35 26.18
CA ASN A 439 -0.59 1.43 25.27
C ASN A 439 0.41 0.71 24.36
N ARG A 440 0.22 -0.59 24.13
CA ARG A 440 1.02 -1.35 23.15
C ARG A 440 0.71 -0.89 21.73
N LEU A 441 1.62 -0.10 21.15
CA LEU A 441 1.55 0.37 19.77
C LEU A 441 1.99 -0.75 18.79
N ARG A 442 1.52 -0.67 17.54
CA ARG A 442 2.09 -1.45 16.42
C ARG A 442 3.36 -0.79 15.91
N VAL A 443 4.19 -1.53 15.18
CA VAL A 443 5.45 -1.04 14.57
C VAL A 443 5.23 0.28 13.83
N GLU A 444 4.28 0.29 12.89
CA GLU A 444 3.95 1.47 12.09
C GLU A 444 3.45 2.66 12.94
N THR A 445 2.66 2.40 13.98
CA THR A 445 2.14 3.43 14.90
C THR A 445 3.23 4.00 15.79
N ALA A 446 4.12 3.15 16.30
CA ALA A 446 5.26 3.53 17.14
C ALA A 446 6.27 4.39 16.36
N THR A 447 6.58 3.99 15.11
CA THR A 447 7.45 4.77 14.21
C THR A 447 6.91 6.18 14.01
N ILE A 448 5.62 6.31 13.67
CA ILE A 448 4.96 7.60 13.41
C ILE A 448 4.85 8.45 14.68
N ALA A 449 4.48 7.86 15.83
CA ALA A 449 4.35 8.58 17.09
C ALA A 449 5.68 9.17 17.58
N LEU A 450 6.77 8.39 17.51
CA LEU A 450 8.11 8.83 17.89
C LEU A 450 8.65 9.86 16.88
N LEU A 451 8.52 9.61 15.57
CA LEU A 451 8.96 10.55 14.53
C LEU A 451 8.23 11.90 14.62
N ALA A 452 6.90 11.91 14.71
CA ALA A 452 6.13 13.16 14.81
C ALA A 452 6.50 13.96 16.07
N THR A 453 6.73 13.28 17.20
CA THR A 453 7.17 13.91 18.46
C THR A 453 8.57 14.53 18.31
N LEU A 454 9.50 13.82 17.67
CA LEU A 454 10.88 14.27 17.47
C LEU A 454 11.00 15.39 16.43
N MET A 455 10.17 15.37 15.38
CA MET A 455 10.05 16.49 14.43
C MET A 455 9.54 17.75 15.13
N LEU A 456 8.40 17.67 15.83
CA LEU A 456 7.84 18.81 16.57
C LEU A 456 8.78 19.37 17.63
N TRP A 457 9.53 18.50 18.34
CA TRP A 457 10.59 18.93 19.25
C TRP A 457 11.75 19.61 18.53
N SER A 458 12.16 19.10 17.36
CA SER A 458 13.25 19.69 16.56
C SER A 458 12.88 21.07 16.02
N ASP A 459 11.65 21.22 15.56
CA ASP A 459 11.10 22.49 15.08
C ASP A 459 11.02 23.50 16.24
N SER A 460 10.66 23.04 17.46
CA SER A 460 10.71 23.88 18.67
C SER A 460 12.12 24.20 19.17
N GLN A 461 13.18 23.72 18.50
CA GLN A 461 14.57 24.16 18.71
C GLN A 461 15.06 25.11 17.60
N GLN A 462 14.24 25.46 16.60
CA GLN A 462 14.60 26.49 15.61
C GLN A 462 14.45 27.91 16.23
N PRO A 463 15.32 28.86 15.83
CA PRO A 463 15.35 30.22 16.38
C PRO A 463 14.26 31.14 15.80
#